data_AF-A0A323V974-F1
#
_entry.id   AF-A0A323V974-F1
#
_cell.length_a   1.000
_cell.length_b   1.000
_cell.length_c   1.000
_cell.angle_alpha   90.00
_cell.angle_beta   90.00
_cell.angle_gamma   90.00
#
_symmetry.space_group_name_H-M   'P 1'
#
loop_
_entity.id
_entity.type
_entity.pdbx_description
1 polymer ?
#
loop_
_entity_poly.entity_id
_entity_poly.type
_entity_poly.pdbx_seq_one_letter_code
_entity_poly.pdbx_strand_id
1 'polypeptide(L)' 'HLGPLPGRGGRASRFAPREDGTWVGLDGYYAGETLRIAPDHLDLATFVFTRTPYDPEAPVPGGVDERGWA' A
#
# COMPACT_ATOMS: atom_id res chain seq x y z
N HIS A 1 -12.48 -4.08 -1.53
CA HIS A 1 -12.32 -2.66 -1.89
C HIS A 1 -11.36 -2.05 -0.86
N LEU A 2 -10.19 -1.58 -1.31
CA LEU A 2 -9.25 -0.88 -0.43
C LEU A 2 -9.52 0.61 -0.58
N GLY A 3 -9.79 1.30 0.52
CA GLY A 3 -10.13 2.72 0.49
C GLY A 3 -9.80 3.42 1.81
N PRO A 4 -9.71 4.76 1.78
CA PRO A 4 -9.53 5.57 2.99
C PRO A 4 -10.71 5.40 3.96
N LEU A 5 -10.49 5.78 5.22
CA LEU A 5 -11.54 5.84 6.23
C LEU A 5 -12.73 6.71 5.76
N PRO A 6 -13.97 6.39 6.19
CA PRO A 6 -15.16 7.17 5.85
C PRO A 6 -14.95 8.66 6.09
N GLY A 7 -15.33 9.51 5.12
CA GLY A 7 -15.18 10.97 5.21
C GLY A 7 -13.81 11.52 4.79
N ARG A 8 -12.79 10.67 4.53
CA ARG A 8 -11.56 11.09 3.85
C ARG A 8 -11.67 10.85 2.34
N GLY A 9 -11.50 11.90 1.55
CA GLY A 9 -11.26 11.76 0.11
C GLY A 9 -9.95 11.01 -0.14
N GLY A 10 -9.99 9.94 -0.92
CA GLY A 10 -8.80 9.15 -1.23
C GLY A 10 -9.09 8.10 -2.31
N ARG A 11 -8.00 7.52 -2.81
CA ARG A 11 -7.98 6.68 -4.01
C ARG A 11 -8.45 5.28 -3.66
N ALA A 12 -9.75 5.11 -3.56
CA ALA A 12 -10.32 3.79 -3.38
C ALA A 12 -10.08 2.95 -4.64
N SER A 13 -9.76 1.66 -4.49
CA SER A 13 -9.49 0.75 -5.61
C SER A 13 -10.22 -0.58 -5.42
N ARG A 14 -10.78 -1.09 -6.51
CA ARG A 14 -11.47 -2.38 -6.57
C ARG A 14 -10.52 -3.47 -7.06
N PHE A 15 -10.79 -4.69 -6.62
CA PHE A 15 -10.01 -5.88 -6.96
C PHE A 15 -10.93 -7.03 -7.33
N ALA A 16 -10.52 -7.85 -8.28
CA ALA A 16 -11.16 -9.12 -8.62
C ALA A 16 -10.24 -10.30 -8.26
N PRO A 17 -10.78 -11.41 -7.72
CA PRO A 17 -9.98 -12.60 -7.46
C PRO A 17 -9.60 -13.30 -8.77
N ARG A 18 -8.46 -14.00 -8.74
CA ARG A 18 -7.97 -14.89 -9.80
C ARG A 18 -7.97 -16.34 -9.30
N GLU A 19 -7.91 -17.28 -10.24
CA GLU A 19 -7.91 -18.72 -9.95
C GLU A 19 -6.66 -19.17 -9.17
N ASP A 20 -5.54 -18.44 -9.31
CA ASP A 20 -4.28 -18.70 -8.62
C ASP A 20 -4.23 -18.22 -7.16
N GLY A 21 -5.36 -17.74 -6.63
CA GLY A 21 -5.46 -17.21 -5.27
C GLY A 21 -4.97 -15.76 -5.12
N THR A 22 -4.48 -15.14 -6.18
CA THR A 22 -4.15 -13.71 -6.20
C THR A 22 -5.36 -12.86 -6.59
N TRP A 23 -5.18 -11.54 -6.55
CA TRP A 23 -6.19 -10.56 -6.96
C TRP A 23 -5.61 -9.59 -7.98
N VAL A 24 -6.45 -9.03 -8.84
CA VAL A 24 -6.06 -7.98 -9.81
C VAL A 24 -6.79 -6.69 -9.53
N GLY A 25 -6.05 -5.58 -9.53
CA GLY A 25 -6.65 -4.24 -9.42
C GLY A 25 -7.42 -3.86 -10.68
N LEU A 26 -8.62 -3.31 -10.50
CA LEU A 26 -9.55 -3.02 -11.60
C LEU A 26 -9.54 -1.55 -12.01
N ASP A 27 -9.13 -0.66 -11.12
CA ASP A 27 -9.19 0.78 -11.30
C ASP A 27 -8.25 1.52 -10.35
N GLY A 28 -8.21 2.84 -10.52
CA GLY A 28 -7.43 3.72 -9.67
C GLY A 28 -5.93 3.52 -9.86
N TYR A 29 -5.19 3.70 -8.77
CA TYR A 29 -3.73 3.66 -8.79
C TYR A 29 -3.19 2.24 -9.03
N TYR A 30 -3.93 1.22 -8.59
CA TYR A 30 -3.48 -0.18 -8.62
C TYR A 30 -4.04 -0.94 -9.84
N ALA A 31 -4.60 -0.26 -10.84
CA ALA A 31 -5.21 -0.91 -11.99
C ALA A 31 -4.20 -1.82 -12.72
N GLY A 32 -4.54 -3.09 -12.89
CA GLY A 32 -3.69 -4.11 -13.50
C GLY A 32 -2.65 -4.73 -12.57
N GLU A 33 -2.38 -4.17 -11.39
CA GLU A 33 -1.44 -4.74 -10.44
C GLU A 33 -1.99 -6.04 -9.80
N THR A 34 -1.08 -6.97 -9.51
CA THR A 34 -1.39 -8.16 -8.74
C THR A 34 -1.25 -7.88 -7.25
N LEU A 35 -2.33 -8.11 -6.50
CA LEU A 35 -2.35 -8.12 -5.04
C LEU A 35 -2.18 -9.55 -4.53
N ARG A 36 -1.21 -9.74 -3.64
CA ARG A 36 -0.98 -10.97 -2.87
C ARG A 36 -1.34 -10.73 -1.40
N ILE A 37 -1.98 -11.72 -0.78
CA ILE A 37 -2.32 -11.69 0.65
C ILE A 37 -1.27 -12.53 1.37
N ALA A 38 -0.39 -11.86 2.13
CA ALA A 38 0.56 -12.51 3.02
C ALA A 38 -0.03 -12.61 4.44
N PRO A 39 0.59 -13.39 5.35
CA PRO A 39 0.06 -13.57 6.71
C PRO A 39 -0.13 -12.27 7.52
N ASP A 40 0.73 -11.27 7.30
CA ASP A 40 0.81 -10.04 8.10
C ASP A 40 0.70 -8.73 7.27
N HIS A 41 0.65 -8.83 5.94
CA HIS A 41 0.57 -7.68 5.05
C HIS A 41 -0.15 -7.99 3.74
N LEU A 42 -0.49 -6.93 3.03
CA LEU A 42 -0.93 -6.98 1.64
C LEU A 42 0.22 -6.52 0.76
N ASP A 43 0.60 -7.35 -0.19
CA ASP A 43 1.71 -7.11 -1.12
C ASP A 43 1.17 -6.77 -2.50
N LEU A 44 1.41 -5.53 -2.92
CA LEU A 44 1.21 -5.02 -4.27
C LEU A 44 2.57 -4.72 -4.88
N ALA A 45 2.68 -4.79 -6.20
CA ALA A 45 3.94 -4.53 -6.91
C ALA A 45 4.56 -3.18 -6.50
N THR A 46 3.73 -2.16 -6.29
CA THR A 46 4.19 -0.83 -5.92
C THR A 46 4.24 -0.57 -4.41
N PHE A 47 3.44 -1.28 -3.60
CA PHE A 47 3.28 -0.98 -2.17
C PHE A 47 3.08 -2.22 -1.30
N VAL A 48 3.63 -2.17 -0.09
CA VAL A 48 3.28 -3.10 0.99
C VAL A 48 2.38 -2.38 1.98
N PHE A 49 1.12 -2.81 2.09
CA PHE A 49 0.21 -2.34 3.13
C PHE A 49 0.30 -3.25 4.34
N THR A 50 0.96 -2.75 5.39
CA THR A 50 1.09 -3.45 6.66
C THR A 50 0.44 -2.66 7.79
N ARG A 51 0.04 -3.37 8.86
CA ARG A 51 -0.35 -2.75 10.13
C ARG A 51 0.85 -2.56 11.07
N THR A 52 1.98 -3.16 10.74
CA THR A 52 3.23 -3.01 11.49
C THR A 52 3.79 -1.61 11.20
N PRO A 53 3.97 -0.76 12.22
CA PRO A 53 4.62 0.53 12.03
C PRO A 53 6.08 0.34 11.60
N TYR A 54 6.66 1.34 10.94
CA TYR A 54 8.10 1.36 10.75
C TYR A 54 8.80 1.31 12.11
N ASP A 55 9.94 0.61 12.15
CA ASP A 55 10.82 0.63 13.31
C ASP A 55 11.30 2.09 13.52
N PRO A 56 11.00 2.72 14.67
CA PRO A 56 11.39 4.09 14.94
C PRO A 56 12.91 4.27 15.02
N GLU A 57 13.66 3.20 15.31
CA GLU A 57 15.11 3.20 15.37
C GLU A 57 15.75 2.91 14.00
N ALA A 58 14.96 2.54 12.99
CA ALA A 58 15.49 2.31 11.65
C ALA A 58 15.91 3.65 11.00
N PRO A 59 17.04 3.67 10.27
CA PRO A 59 17.48 4.88 9.59
C PRO A 59 16.46 5.29 8.52
N VAL A 60 16.16 6.59 8.45
CA VAL A 60 15.31 7.15 7.39
C VAL A 60 16.03 6.98 6.04
N PRO A 61 15.45 6.27 5.07
CA PRO A 61 16.06 6.13 3.76
C PRO A 61 16.27 7.50 3.10
N GLY A 62 17.51 7.79 2.70
CA GLY A 62 17.90 9.09 2.14
C GLY A 62 18.32 10.16 3.15
N GLY A 63 18.19 9.89 4.46
CA GLY A 63 18.51 10.84 5.53
C GLY A 63 17.49 11.99 5.66
N VAL A 64 17.63 12.78 6.72
CA VAL A 64 16.87 14.02 6.94
C VAL A 64 17.89 15.14 7.06
N ASP A 65 17.77 16.17 6.23
CA ASP A 65 18.61 17.38 6.40
C ASP A 65 18.18 18.11 7.67
N GLU A 66 19.14 18.40 8.56
CA GLU A 66 18.89 19.07 9.85
C GLU A 66 18.22 20.44 9.69
N ARG A 67 18.38 21.10 8.54
CA ARG A 67 17.78 22.41 8.25
C ARG A 67 16.30 22.32 7.86
N GLY A 68 15.78 21.12 7.63
CA GLY A 68 14.41 20.89 7.18
C GLY A 68 14.15 21.41 5.76
N TRP A 69 12.89 21.39 5.35
CA TRP A 69 12.44 21.93 4.06
C TRP A 69 11.88 23.33 4.33
N ALA A 70 12.37 24.35 3.60
CA ALA A 70 11.92 25.74 3.69
C ALA A 70 10.81 26.07 2.68
#